data_AF-A0A971WED9-F1
#
_entry.id   AF-A0A971WED9-F1
#
_cell.length_a   1.000
_cell.length_b   1.000
_cell.length_c   1.000
_cell.angle_alpha   90.00
_cell.angle_beta   90.00
_cell.angle_gamma   90.00
#
_symmetry.space_group_name_H-M   'P 1'
#
loop_
_entity.id
_entity.type
_entity.pdbx_description
1 polymer ?
#
loop_
_entity_poly.entity_id
_entity_poly.type
_entity_poly.pdbx_seq_one_letter_code
_entity_poly.pdbx_strand_id
1 'polypeptide(L)'
;MLSTNVARNEVTRVGSKVKEYTFNQKEIYATVCSMVEQETSEDTKKELSQLAEELRFSDPISNVSLCGIEDEIKKKIVSLCSSDDKVADIKKIRLLLKERNQECKLFK
;
A
#
# COMPACT_ATOMS: atom_id res chain seq x y z
N MET A 1 2.58 34.47 -18.78
CA MET A 1 1.74 33.29 -19.11
C MET A 1 2.43 31.93 -18.90
N LEU A 2 3.61 31.85 -18.26
CA LEU A 2 4.31 30.56 -18.04
C LEU A 2 3.89 29.82 -16.76
N SER A 3 3.45 30.51 -15.71
CA SER A 3 3.07 29.86 -14.42
C SER A 3 1.82 28.99 -14.51
N THR A 4 0.86 29.33 -15.38
CA THR A 4 -0.41 28.60 -15.47
C THR A 4 -0.26 27.25 -16.17
N ASN A 5 0.66 27.11 -17.11
CA ASN A 5 0.91 25.85 -17.82
C ASN A 5 1.77 24.88 -16.98
N VAL A 6 2.74 25.39 -16.22
CA VAL A 6 3.54 24.56 -15.29
C VAL A 6 2.66 24.05 -14.15
N ALA A 7 1.88 24.92 -13.50
CA ALA A 7 0.96 24.52 -12.44
C ALA A 7 -0.09 23.50 -12.92
N ARG A 8 -0.63 23.68 -14.14
CA ARG A 8 -1.58 22.72 -14.73
C ARG A 8 -0.93 21.36 -14.99
N ASN A 9 0.27 21.31 -15.55
CA ASN A 9 0.97 20.06 -15.81
C ASN A 9 1.30 19.30 -14.53
N GLU A 10 1.71 20.00 -13.46
CA GLU A 10 1.98 19.37 -12.17
C GLU A 10 0.72 18.80 -11.51
N VAL A 11 -0.38 19.54 -11.52
CA VAL A 11 -1.69 19.05 -11.00
C VAL A 11 -2.16 17.83 -11.77
N THR A 12 -2.01 17.83 -13.10
CA THR A 12 -2.41 16.70 -13.95
C THR A 12 -1.53 15.47 -13.66
N ARG A 13 -0.22 15.65 -13.49
CA ARG A 13 0.73 14.58 -13.17
C ARG A 13 0.48 13.98 -11.78
N VAL A 14 0.24 14.81 -10.78
CA VAL A 14 -0.07 14.38 -9.41
C VAL A 14 -1.39 13.61 -9.40
N GLY A 15 -2.42 14.12 -10.09
CA GLY A 15 -3.72 13.44 -10.19
C GLY A 15 -3.64 12.06 -10.86
N SER A 16 -2.84 11.89 -11.91
CA SER A 16 -2.65 10.59 -12.56
C SER A 16 -1.97 9.57 -11.63
N LYS A 17 -0.96 9.99 -10.86
CA LYS A 17 -0.27 9.11 -9.90
C LYS A 17 -1.19 8.67 -8.76
N VAL A 18 -1.93 9.58 -8.15
CA VAL A 18 -2.86 9.23 -7.05
C VAL A 18 -3.92 8.21 -7.52
N LYS A 19 -4.42 8.35 -8.76
CA LYS A 19 -5.34 7.36 -9.37
C LYS A 19 -4.69 6.00 -9.57
N GLU A 20 -3.44 5.95 -10.05
CA GLU A 20 -2.66 4.73 -10.20
C GLU A 20 -2.49 4.00 -8.87
N TYR A 21 -2.12 4.71 -7.80
CA TYR A 21 -1.97 4.10 -6.48
C TYR A 21 -3.30 3.65 -5.86
N THR A 22 -4.40 4.34 -6.13
CA THR A 22 -5.74 3.88 -5.72
C THR A 22 -6.11 2.55 -6.37
N PHE A 23 -5.75 2.36 -7.65
CA PHE A 23 -5.93 1.09 -8.34
C PHE A 23 -5.01 0.00 -7.76
N ASN A 24 -3.74 0.33 -7.55
CA ASN A 24 -2.75 -0.57 -6.97
C ASN A 24 -3.16 -1.06 -5.56
N GLN A 25 -3.74 -0.19 -4.73
CA GLN A 25 -4.16 -0.57 -3.38
C GLN A 25 -5.30 -1.62 -3.39
N LYS A 26 -6.23 -1.53 -4.35
CA LYS A 26 -7.28 -2.54 -4.53
C LYS A 26 -6.70 -3.88 -5.01
N GLU A 27 -5.74 -3.83 -5.92
CA GLU A 27 -5.02 -5.01 -6.42
C GLU A 27 -4.25 -5.72 -5.28
N ILE A 28 -3.53 -4.93 -4.46
CA ILE A 28 -2.81 -5.42 -3.30
C ILE A 28 -3.77 -6.04 -2.27
N TYR A 29 -4.88 -5.37 -1.96
CA TYR A 29 -5.90 -5.90 -1.06
C TYR A 29 -6.45 -7.25 -1.55
N ALA A 30 -6.82 -7.35 -2.84
CA ALA A 30 -7.31 -8.60 -3.42
C ALA A 30 -6.26 -9.72 -3.34
N THR A 31 -4.98 -9.39 -3.57
CA THR A 31 -3.86 -10.33 -3.44
C THR A 31 -3.76 -10.87 -2.02
N VAL A 32 -3.79 -10.00 -1.00
CA VAL A 32 -3.73 -10.41 0.40
C VAL A 32 -4.96 -11.23 0.80
N CYS A 33 -6.17 -10.88 0.35
CA CYS A 33 -7.36 -11.70 0.58
C CYS A 33 -7.21 -13.12 -0.01
N SER A 34 -6.67 -13.23 -1.22
CA SER A 34 -6.42 -14.55 -1.82
C SER A 34 -5.37 -15.35 -1.03
N MET A 35 -4.35 -14.69 -0.47
CA MET A 35 -3.39 -15.35 0.44
C MET A 35 -4.06 -15.89 1.70
N VAL A 36 -5.00 -15.15 2.31
CA VAL A 36 -5.77 -15.62 3.48
C VAL A 36 -6.53 -16.90 3.17
N GLU A 37 -7.11 -17.01 1.98
CA GLU A 37 -7.88 -18.19 1.56
C GLU A 37 -6.99 -19.41 1.29
N GLN A 38 -5.77 -19.19 0.79
CA GLN A 38 -4.81 -20.25 0.46
C GLN A 38 -3.96 -20.71 1.64
N GLU A 39 -3.85 -19.90 2.70
CA GLU A 39 -3.00 -20.18 3.85
C GLU A 39 -3.59 -21.27 4.75
N THR A 40 -2.75 -22.24 5.12
CA THR A 40 -3.14 -23.39 5.97
C THR A 40 -2.78 -23.16 7.43
N SER A 41 -1.77 -22.33 7.70
CA SER A 41 -1.38 -21.96 9.06
C SER A 41 -2.39 -20.97 9.65
N GLU A 42 -3.10 -21.36 10.71
CA GLU A 42 -4.05 -20.49 11.41
C GLU A 42 -3.40 -19.20 11.96
N ASP A 43 -2.18 -19.29 12.48
CA ASP A 43 -1.43 -18.14 12.98
C ASP A 43 -1.10 -17.15 11.84
N THR A 44 -0.63 -17.67 10.70
CA THR A 44 -0.30 -16.85 9.53
C THR A 44 -1.56 -16.25 8.91
N LYS A 45 -2.64 -17.04 8.85
CA LYS A 45 -3.95 -16.61 8.34
C LYS A 45 -4.55 -15.48 9.17
N LYS A 46 -4.42 -15.54 10.50
CA LYS A 46 -4.82 -14.46 11.40
C LYS A 46 -4.06 -13.17 11.13
N GLU A 47 -2.74 -13.24 10.95
CA GLU A 47 -1.90 -12.08 10.64
C GLU A 47 -2.22 -11.50 9.24
N LEU A 48 -2.41 -12.35 8.24
CA LEU A 48 -2.84 -11.93 6.90
C LEU A 48 -4.22 -11.27 6.92
N SER A 49 -5.15 -11.79 7.73
CA SER A 49 -6.50 -11.23 7.86
C SER A 49 -6.46 -9.84 8.48
N GLN A 50 -5.62 -9.64 9.51
CA GLN A 50 -5.38 -8.31 10.09
C GLN A 50 -4.74 -7.36 9.08
N LEU A 51 -3.77 -7.82 8.28
CA LEU A 51 -3.18 -7.02 7.22
C LEU A 51 -4.22 -6.62 6.16
N ALA A 52 -5.12 -7.53 5.78
CA ALA A 52 -6.21 -7.24 4.84
C ALA A 52 -7.16 -6.17 5.40
N GLU A 53 -7.55 -6.26 6.68
CA GLU A 53 -8.37 -5.23 7.33
C GLU A 53 -7.67 -3.86 7.33
N GLU A 54 -6.40 -3.81 7.70
CA GLU A 54 -5.63 -2.56 7.70
C GLU A 54 -5.53 -1.94 6.30
N LEU A 55 -5.34 -2.77 5.25
CA LEU A 55 -5.35 -2.32 3.86
C LEU A 55 -6.73 -1.81 3.41
N ARG A 56 -7.81 -2.46 3.87
CA ARG A 56 -9.20 -2.09 3.55
C ARG A 56 -9.57 -0.71 4.08
N PHE A 57 -9.07 -0.38 5.28
CA PHE A 57 -9.32 0.90 5.96
C PHE A 57 -8.23 1.94 5.72
N SER A 58 -7.16 1.59 4.99
CA SER A 58 -6.10 2.53 4.63
C SER A 58 -6.52 3.35 3.42
N ASP A 59 -6.26 4.66 3.49
CA ASP A 59 -6.44 5.56 2.37
C ASP A 59 -5.29 5.39 1.36
N PRO A 60 -5.56 5.53 0.05
CA PRO A 60 -4.48 5.65 -0.94
C PRO A 60 -3.62 6.88 -0.66
N ILE A 61 -2.37 6.85 -1.10
CA ILE A 61 -1.45 7.97 -0.89
C ILE A 61 -2.01 9.27 -1.49
N SER A 62 -1.96 10.35 -0.72
CA SER A 62 -2.39 11.68 -1.15
C SER A 62 -1.26 12.52 -1.75
N ASN A 63 0.01 12.07 -1.58
CA ASN A 63 1.20 12.82 -1.98
C ASN A 63 2.22 11.91 -2.68
N VAL A 64 2.89 12.45 -3.70
CA VAL A 64 3.93 11.78 -4.48
C VAL A 64 5.19 11.48 -3.67
N SER A 65 5.45 12.20 -2.58
CA SER A 65 6.56 11.87 -1.66
C SER A 65 6.42 10.48 -1.04
N LEU A 66 5.19 9.98 -0.92
CA LEU A 66 4.87 8.68 -0.33
C LEU A 66 4.93 7.53 -1.35
N CYS A 67 5.21 7.81 -2.62
CA CYS A 67 5.34 6.76 -3.63
C CYS A 67 6.42 5.73 -3.26
N GLY A 68 7.52 6.17 -2.64
CA GLY A 68 8.61 5.28 -2.26
C GLY A 68 8.19 4.21 -1.25
N ILE A 69 7.49 4.61 -0.18
CA ILE A 69 7.00 3.68 0.85
C ILE A 69 5.88 2.78 0.30
N GLU A 70 5.04 3.29 -0.59
CA GLU A 70 3.98 2.51 -1.24
C GLU A 70 4.56 1.42 -2.15
N ASP A 71 5.60 1.74 -2.93
CA ASP A 71 6.31 0.77 -3.77
C ASP A 71 7.03 -0.29 -2.94
N GLU A 72 7.60 0.07 -1.79
CA GLU A 72 8.21 -0.90 -0.88
C GLU A 72 7.18 -1.87 -0.30
N ILE A 73 6.02 -1.36 0.14
CA ILE A 73 4.91 -2.18 0.62
C ILE A 73 4.47 -3.16 -0.47
N LYS A 74 4.29 -2.69 -1.71
CA LYS A 74 3.89 -3.54 -2.85
C LYS A 74 4.90 -4.66 -3.09
N LYS A 75 6.20 -4.33 -3.14
CA LYS A 75 7.27 -5.31 -3.33
C LYS A 75 7.26 -6.38 -2.25
N LYS A 76 7.09 -5.97 -0.99
CA LYS A 76 7.06 -6.91 0.15
C LYS A 76 5.86 -7.83 0.13
N ILE A 77 4.69 -7.32 -0.24
CA ILE A 77 3.49 -8.15 -0.37
C ILE A 77 3.66 -9.17 -1.49
N VAL A 78 4.22 -8.78 -2.65
CA VAL A 78 4.50 -9.73 -3.73
C VAL A 78 5.52 -10.80 -3.30
N SER A 79 6.57 -10.43 -2.56
CA SER A 79 7.54 -11.40 -2.05
C SER A 79 6.99 -12.30 -0.94
N LEU A 80 5.89 -11.93 -0.31
CA LEU A 80 5.29 -12.70 0.80
C LEU A 80 4.85 -14.11 0.37
N CYS A 81 4.45 -14.29 -0.90
CA CYS A 81 4.14 -15.60 -1.48
C CYS A 81 5.29 -16.61 -1.38
N SER A 82 6.53 -16.12 -1.37
CA SER A 82 7.74 -16.93 -1.41
C SER A 82 8.59 -16.80 -0.15
N SER A 83 8.04 -16.21 0.92
CA SER A 83 8.75 -16.02 2.18
C SER A 83 8.74 -17.29 3.03
N ASP A 84 9.89 -17.61 3.60
CA ASP A 84 10.06 -18.69 4.58
C ASP A 84 9.46 -18.32 5.96
N ASP A 85 9.46 -17.03 6.32
CA ASP A 85 8.87 -16.51 7.56
C ASP A 85 7.85 -15.41 7.24
N LYS A 86 6.68 -15.86 6.78
CA LYS A 86 5.55 -14.99 6.42
C LYS A 86 5.11 -14.11 7.59
N VAL A 87 5.16 -14.60 8.82
CA VAL A 87 4.68 -13.85 10.00
C VAL A 87 5.58 -12.64 10.27
N ALA A 88 6.91 -12.82 10.23
CA ALA A 88 7.85 -11.72 10.37
C ALA A 88 7.68 -10.67 9.26
N ASP A 89 7.50 -11.11 8.02
CA ASP A 89 7.29 -10.21 6.88
C ASP A 89 5.97 -9.45 6.96
N ILE A 90 4.87 -10.11 7.37
CA ILE A 90 3.58 -9.43 7.60
C ILE A 90 3.72 -8.33 8.65
N LYS A 91 4.41 -8.59 9.77
CA LYS A 91 4.65 -7.57 10.80
C LYS A 91 5.43 -6.37 10.25
N LYS A 92 6.42 -6.62 9.39
CA LYS A 92 7.19 -5.56 8.74
C LYS A 92 6.33 -4.75 7.75
N ILE A 93 5.48 -5.42 6.98
CA ILE A 93 4.54 -4.76 6.07
C ILE A 93 3.57 -3.86 6.85
N ARG A 94 3.01 -4.35 7.96
CA ARG A 94 2.10 -3.57 8.83
C ARG A 94 2.79 -2.35 9.43
N LEU A 95 4.07 -2.45 9.80
CA LEU A 95 4.85 -1.31 10.29
C LEU A 95 4.98 -0.22 9.21
N LEU A 96 5.37 -0.60 7.99
CA LEU A 96 5.46 0.33 6.86
C LEU A 96 4.09 0.94 6.50
N LEU A 97 3.03 0.13 6.55
CA LEU A 97 1.67 0.62 6.34
C LEU A 97 1.28 1.68 7.36
N LYS A 98 1.64 1.46 8.63
CA LYS A 98 1.40 2.41 9.72
C LYS A 98 2.19 3.70 9.54
N GLU A 99 3.46 3.61 9.16
CA GLU A 99 4.31 4.76 8.85
C GLU A 99 3.72 5.58 7.70
N ARG A 100 3.41 4.93 6.56
CA ARG A 100 2.74 5.57 5.42
C ARG A 100 1.43 6.24 5.83
N ASN A 101 0.59 5.57 6.64
CA ASN A 101 -0.67 6.13 7.11
C ASN A 101 -0.47 7.35 8.05
N GLN A 102 0.59 7.37 8.85
CA GLN A 102 0.96 8.53 9.67
C GLN A 102 1.41 9.69 8.79
N GLU A 103 2.26 9.45 7.80
CA GLU A 103 2.69 10.48 6.87
C GLU A 103 1.53 11.03 6.02
N CYS A 104 0.62 10.16 5.53
CA CYS A 104 -0.61 10.59 4.85
C CYS A 104 -1.42 11.58 5.69
N LYS A 105 -1.47 11.44 7.02
CA LYS A 105 -2.16 12.39 7.92
C LYS A 105 -1.44 13.73 8.01
N LEU A 106 -0.12 13.76 7.88
CA LEU A 106 0.66 15.01 7.89
C LEU A 106 0.50 15.80 6.59
N PHE A 107 0.19 15.12 5.49
CA PHE A 107 -0.05 15.72 4.18
C PHE A 107 -1.54 15.95 3.86
N LYS A 108 -2.45 15.78 4.82
CA LYS A 108 -3.89 16.06 4.67
C LYS A 108 -4.25 17.49 5.05
#